data_AF-A0A229XC79-F1
#
_entry.id   AF-A0A229XC79-F1
#
_cell.length_a   1.000
_cell.length_b   1.000
_cell.length_c   1.000
_cell.angle_alpha   90.00
_cell.angle_beta   90.00
_cell.angle_gamma   90.00
#
_symmetry.space_group_name_H-M   'P 1'
#
loop_
_entity.id
_entity.type
_entity.pdbx_description
1 polymer ?
#
loop_
_entity_poly.entity_id
_entity_poly.type
_entity_poly.pdbx_seq_one_letter_code
_entity_poly.pdbx_strand_id
1 'polypeptide(L)'
;MEAALQLAQGRPVKSIDLFDLEIHKAIASHDSTGTELLTSMTKVSALDTEWEEITADFSAYSTISKDAANLGLNCCGRVRVLLGEGEDSPSHFSPRLPPLGKLTAVDVDSFYKILRDDFGFGYEGPFRALTNMSRKTGFATGTVRCERFDDSETSLLFHPGMLDSALQGLNAAHSAPGDDRLWTIVAPTFCR
;
A
#
# COMPACT_ATOMS: atom_id res chain seq x y z
N MET A 1 -8.29 2.74 -2.43
CA MET A 1 -8.30 2.69 -3.90
C MET A 1 -9.63 2.17 -4.42
N GLU A 2 -10.04 0.94 -4.09
CA GLU A 2 -11.32 0.36 -4.55
C GLU A 2 -12.55 1.21 -4.23
N ALA A 3 -12.68 1.69 -2.99
CA ALA A 3 -13.79 2.58 -2.63
C ALA A 3 -13.79 3.89 -3.44
N ALA A 4 -12.64 4.34 -3.96
CA ALA A 4 -12.55 5.50 -4.83
C ALA A 4 -12.99 5.16 -6.27
N LEU A 5 -12.68 3.95 -6.77
CA LEU A 5 -13.22 3.45 -8.04
C LEU A 5 -14.75 3.37 -8.01
N GLN A 6 -15.34 3.01 -6.87
CA GLN A 6 -16.80 3.02 -6.71
C GLN A 6 -17.40 4.42 -6.89
N LEU A 7 -16.70 5.48 -6.44
CA LEU A 7 -17.13 6.87 -6.67
C LEU A 7 -17.11 7.25 -8.17
N ALA A 8 -16.23 6.63 -8.97
CA ALA A 8 -16.18 6.87 -10.41
C ALA A 8 -17.40 6.31 -11.15
N GLN A 9 -18.15 5.37 -10.54
CA GLN A 9 -19.36 4.77 -11.12
C GLN A 9 -19.14 4.17 -12.52
N GLY A 10 -18.00 3.51 -12.72
CA GLY A 10 -17.63 2.88 -13.99
C GLY A 10 -17.09 3.84 -15.05
N ARG A 11 -17.00 5.16 -14.77
CA ARG A 11 -16.30 6.09 -15.64
C ARG A 11 -14.81 5.78 -15.69
N PRO A 12 -14.15 5.98 -16.84
CA PRO A 12 -12.70 5.84 -16.94
C PRO A 12 -11.97 6.71 -15.91
N VAL A 13 -11.07 6.07 -15.15
CA VAL A 13 -10.26 6.72 -14.11
C VAL A 13 -8.83 6.87 -14.62
N LYS A 14 -8.36 8.10 -14.64
CA LYS A 14 -6.99 8.46 -15.05
C LYS A 14 -5.99 8.32 -13.90
N SER A 15 -6.37 8.80 -12.72
CA SER A 15 -5.55 8.65 -11.51
C SER A 15 -6.41 8.59 -10.25
N ILE A 16 -5.86 7.93 -9.23
CA ILE A 16 -6.35 7.99 -7.87
C ILE A 16 -5.17 8.43 -7.00
N ASP A 17 -5.34 9.58 -6.36
CA ASP A 17 -4.34 10.16 -5.48
C ASP A 17 -4.84 10.08 -4.04
N LEU A 18 -3.99 9.61 -3.14
CA LEU A 18 -4.24 9.65 -1.69
C LEU A 18 -3.43 10.80 -1.09
N PHE A 19 -4.06 11.57 -0.22
CA PHE A 19 -3.45 12.70 0.47
C PHE A 19 -3.61 12.55 1.97
N ASP A 20 -2.56 12.88 2.71
CA ASP A 20 -2.59 12.94 4.17
C ASP A 20 -3.16 11.64 4.79
N LEU A 21 -2.74 10.47 4.29
CA LEU A 21 -3.13 9.17 4.85
C LEU A 21 -2.49 9.03 6.24
N GLU A 22 -3.31 8.94 7.27
CA GLU A 22 -2.93 8.64 8.65
C GLU A 22 -3.32 7.20 9.00
N ILE A 23 -2.38 6.40 9.51
CA ILE A 23 -2.62 5.04 9.98
C ILE A 23 -2.43 5.03 11.49
N HIS A 24 -3.54 5.00 12.23
CA HIS A 24 -3.58 5.07 13.68
C HIS A 24 -3.46 3.70 14.35
N LYS A 25 -4.07 2.68 13.76
CA LYS A 25 -4.20 1.37 14.41
C LYS A 25 -4.19 0.23 13.40
N ALA A 26 -3.26 -0.71 13.60
CA ALA A 26 -3.22 -1.97 12.87
C ALA A 26 -4.46 -2.85 13.16
N ILE A 27 -4.86 -3.62 12.16
CA ILE A 27 -5.95 -4.60 12.28
C ILE A 27 -5.32 -5.95 12.63
N ALA A 28 -5.63 -6.48 13.81
CA ALA A 28 -5.23 -7.82 14.21
C ALA A 28 -6.30 -8.81 13.77
N SER A 29 -5.94 -9.73 12.87
CA SER A 29 -6.81 -10.83 12.44
C SER A 29 -6.45 -12.12 13.17
N HIS A 30 -7.44 -12.97 13.41
CA HIS A 30 -7.25 -14.32 13.95
C HIS A 30 -7.88 -15.35 13.01
N ASP A 31 -7.20 -16.46 12.76
CA ASP A 31 -7.64 -17.48 11.78
C ASP A 31 -9.01 -18.10 12.08
N SER A 32 -9.46 -18.02 13.33
CA SER A 32 -10.76 -18.58 13.78
C SER A 32 -11.92 -17.58 13.72
N THR A 33 -11.65 -16.28 13.53
CA THR A 33 -12.68 -15.24 13.58
C THR A 33 -12.37 -14.09 12.64
N GLY A 34 -13.32 -13.77 11.76
CA GLY A 34 -13.24 -12.59 10.91
C GLY A 34 -13.24 -11.28 11.72
N THR A 35 -12.68 -10.24 11.11
CA THR A 35 -12.78 -8.86 11.59
C THR A 35 -13.73 -8.09 10.67
N GLU A 36 -14.72 -7.41 11.23
CA GLU A 36 -15.58 -6.54 10.44
C GLU A 36 -14.82 -5.27 10.08
N LEU A 37 -14.92 -4.87 8.81
CA LEU A 37 -14.28 -3.68 8.27
C LEU A 37 -15.34 -2.77 7.63
N LEU A 38 -15.32 -1.50 8.02
CA LEU A 38 -16.13 -0.45 7.43
C LEU A 38 -15.23 0.58 6.80
N THR A 39 -15.36 0.79 5.49
CA THR A 39 -14.74 1.94 4.80
C THR A 39 -15.82 2.96 4.48
N SER A 40 -15.61 4.20 4.88
CA SER A 40 -16.53 5.31 4.65
C SER A 40 -15.89 6.35 3.75
N MET A 41 -16.67 6.85 2.79
CA MET A 41 -16.35 8.00 1.95
C MET A 41 -17.32 9.13 2.32
N THR A 42 -16.79 10.27 2.76
CA THR A 42 -17.57 11.42 3.24
C THR A 42 -17.11 12.71 2.56
N LYS A 43 -17.91 13.78 2.70
CA LYS A 43 -17.67 15.07 2.05
C LYS A 43 -17.37 14.92 0.54
N VAL A 44 -18.05 13.99 -0.11
CA VAL A 44 -17.87 13.72 -1.52
C VAL A 44 -18.25 14.97 -2.30
N SER A 45 -17.30 15.52 -3.05
CA SER A 45 -17.47 16.69 -3.90
C SER A 45 -17.00 16.34 -5.30
N ALA A 46 -17.86 16.62 -6.28
CA ALA A 46 -17.44 16.69 -7.66
C ALA A 46 -17.21 18.15 -8.01
N LEU A 47 -15.98 18.46 -8.39
CA LEU A 47 -15.64 19.77 -8.89
C LEU A 47 -15.89 19.75 -10.40
N ASP A 48 -16.45 20.86 -10.89
CA ASP A 48 -16.81 21.15 -12.29
C ASP A 48 -18.11 20.54 -12.85
N THR A 49 -18.74 21.30 -13.75
CA THR A 49 -20.00 20.95 -14.43
C THR A 49 -19.90 19.69 -15.29
N GLU A 50 -18.68 19.26 -15.63
CA GLU A 50 -18.35 18.05 -16.41
C GLU A 50 -17.85 16.88 -15.52
N TRP A 51 -17.73 17.07 -14.20
CA TRP A 51 -17.30 16.06 -13.23
C TRP A 51 -15.96 15.37 -13.59
N GLU A 52 -14.94 16.15 -13.98
CA GLU A 52 -13.62 15.59 -14.29
C GLU A 52 -12.85 15.18 -13.03
N GLU A 53 -13.23 15.71 -11.86
CA GLU A 53 -12.56 15.44 -10.58
C GLU A 53 -13.57 15.12 -9.47
N ILE A 54 -13.31 14.05 -8.72
CA ILE A 54 -14.04 13.70 -7.50
C ILE A 54 -13.07 13.74 -6.32
N THR A 55 -13.46 14.42 -5.25
CA THR A 55 -12.73 14.43 -3.98
C THR A 55 -13.60 13.88 -2.85
N ALA A 56 -12.97 13.18 -1.91
CA ALA A 56 -13.65 12.69 -0.71
C ALA A 56 -12.66 12.55 0.46
N ASP A 57 -13.18 12.70 1.68
CA ASP A 57 -12.50 12.23 2.89
C ASP A 57 -12.81 10.73 3.05
N PHE A 58 -11.79 9.91 3.30
CA PHE A 58 -11.99 8.49 3.60
C PHE A 58 -11.58 8.16 5.03
N SER A 59 -12.28 7.20 5.62
CA SER A 59 -11.94 6.58 6.90
C SER A 59 -12.20 5.09 6.85
N ALA A 60 -11.30 4.29 7.40
CA ALA A 60 -11.48 2.86 7.59
C ALA A 60 -11.54 2.53 9.09
N TYR A 61 -12.47 1.66 9.44
CA TYR A 61 -12.73 1.24 10.81
C TYR A 61 -12.79 -0.28 10.90
N SER A 62 -12.45 -0.81 12.08
CA SER A 62 -12.51 -2.22 12.39
C SER A 62 -13.08 -2.45 13.77
N THR A 63 -13.64 -3.63 14.04
CA THR A 63 -14.01 -4.01 15.40
C THR A 63 -12.78 -3.97 16.31
N ILE A 64 -12.96 -3.45 17.53
CA ILE A 64 -11.87 -3.29 18.50
C ILE A 64 -11.56 -4.63 19.19
N SER A 65 -12.59 -5.45 19.40
CA SER A 65 -12.54 -6.82 19.91
C SER A 65 -13.77 -7.59 19.41
N LYS A 66 -13.79 -8.91 19.60
CA LYS A 66 -14.86 -9.80 19.12
C LYS A 66 -16.26 -9.41 19.60
N ASP A 67 -16.36 -8.89 20.82
CA ASP A 67 -17.63 -8.52 21.47
C ASP A 67 -17.89 -7.00 21.47
N ALA A 68 -17.01 -6.23 20.82
CA ALA A 68 -17.17 -4.78 20.79
C ALA A 68 -18.29 -4.37 19.84
N ALA A 69 -19.30 -3.67 20.36
CA ALA A 69 -20.34 -3.04 19.54
C ALA A 69 -19.84 -1.79 18.78
N ASN A 70 -18.62 -1.32 19.06
CA ASN A 70 -18.05 -0.10 18.51
C ASN A 70 -16.88 -0.43 17.57
N LEU A 71 -16.82 0.31 16.46
CA LEU A 71 -15.69 0.29 15.54
C LEU A 71 -14.65 1.33 15.96
N GLY A 72 -13.37 0.95 15.88
CA GLY A 72 -12.23 1.85 16.08
C GLY A 72 -11.69 2.34 14.75
N LEU A 73 -11.27 3.60 14.68
CA LEU A 73 -10.63 4.17 13.50
C LEU A 73 -9.24 3.54 13.29
N ASN A 74 -9.02 2.95 12.12
CA ASN A 74 -7.72 2.39 11.73
C ASN A 74 -6.88 3.38 10.93
N CYS A 75 -7.49 3.99 9.91
CA CYS A 75 -6.84 4.99 9.08
C CYS A 75 -7.85 5.97 8.49
N CYS A 76 -7.36 7.15 8.11
CA CYS A 76 -8.12 8.16 7.41
C CYS A 76 -7.24 8.97 6.47
N GLY A 77 -7.84 9.81 5.65
CA GLY A 77 -7.16 10.75 4.78
C GLY A 77 -8.10 11.33 3.74
N ARG A 78 -7.54 11.87 2.66
CA ARG A 78 -8.29 12.30 1.48
C ARG A 78 -7.96 11.48 0.26
N VAL A 79 -8.93 11.37 -0.62
CA VAL A 79 -8.75 10.81 -1.95
C VAL A 79 -9.20 11.82 -3.00
N ARG A 80 -8.46 11.88 -4.10
CA ARG A 80 -8.85 12.54 -5.34
C ARG A 80 -8.88 11.51 -6.45
N VAL A 81 -9.95 11.51 -7.23
CA VAL A 81 -10.12 10.68 -8.41
C VAL A 81 -10.21 11.62 -9.61
N LEU A 82 -9.23 11.52 -10.51
CA LEU A 82 -9.27 12.23 -11.78
C LEU A 82 -9.88 11.30 -12.83
N LEU A 83 -10.97 11.74 -13.44
CA LEU A 83 -11.68 11.03 -14.49
C LEU A 83 -11.15 11.45 -15.85
N GLY A 84 -11.27 10.55 -16.83
CA GLY A 84 -10.87 10.82 -18.21
C GLY A 84 -10.60 9.56 -19.00
N GLU A 85 -10.87 9.62 -20.30
CA GLU A 85 -10.63 8.52 -21.23
C GLU A 85 -9.12 8.22 -21.33
N GLY A 86 -8.76 6.95 -21.19
CA GLY A 86 -7.37 6.51 -21.08
C GLY A 86 -7.01 5.47 -22.13
N GLU A 87 -6.20 5.90 -23.11
CA GLU A 87 -5.12 5.10 -23.71
C GLU A 87 -4.04 6.04 -24.34
N ASP A 88 -4.43 7.23 -24.84
CA ASP A 88 -3.53 8.16 -25.55
C ASP A 88 -2.96 9.34 -24.73
N SER A 89 -3.29 9.46 -23.44
CA SER A 89 -2.78 10.57 -22.62
C SER A 89 -1.42 10.23 -21.98
N PRO A 90 -0.40 11.12 -22.06
CA PRO A 90 0.89 10.87 -21.41
C PRO A 90 0.72 10.64 -19.91
N SER A 91 1.51 9.71 -19.35
CA SER A 91 1.54 9.41 -17.92
C SER A 91 1.60 10.69 -17.08
N HIS A 92 0.64 10.86 -16.17
CA HIS A 92 0.64 11.95 -15.19
C HIS A 92 1.73 11.79 -14.12
N PHE A 93 2.29 10.60 -13.98
CA PHE A 93 3.37 10.33 -13.04
C PHE A 93 4.73 10.70 -13.62
N SER A 94 5.58 11.27 -12.76
CA SER A 94 6.97 11.54 -13.11
C SER A 94 7.69 10.23 -13.49
N PRO A 95 8.53 10.25 -14.55
CA PRO A 95 9.27 9.06 -14.94
C PRO A 95 10.23 8.64 -13.82
N ARG A 96 10.43 7.32 -13.69
CA ARG A 96 11.42 6.77 -12.76
C ARG A 96 12.82 7.24 -13.16
N LEU A 97 13.50 7.93 -12.25
CA LEU A 97 14.90 8.30 -12.44
C LEU A 97 15.82 7.10 -12.17
N PRO A 98 16.89 6.92 -12.96
CA PRO A 98 17.87 5.89 -12.68
C PRO A 98 18.59 6.16 -11.35
N PRO A 99 19.00 5.12 -10.61
CA PRO A 99 19.74 5.30 -9.37
C PRO A 99 21.06 6.00 -9.61
N LEU A 100 21.39 6.98 -8.77
CA LEU A 100 22.69 7.66 -8.81
C LEU A 100 23.76 6.78 -8.15
N GLY A 101 24.82 6.42 -8.88
CA GLY A 101 25.95 5.66 -8.34
C GLY A 101 25.72 4.14 -8.25
N LYS A 102 26.66 3.44 -7.61
CA LYS A 102 26.63 1.98 -7.49
C LYS A 102 25.68 1.52 -6.38
N LEU A 103 24.94 0.46 -6.67
CA LEU A 103 24.10 -0.23 -5.70
C LEU A 103 24.71 -1.59 -5.36
N THR A 104 24.51 -2.03 -4.13
CA THR A 104 24.88 -3.37 -3.66
C THR A 104 23.64 -4.27 -3.74
N ALA A 105 23.79 -5.45 -4.33
CA ALA A 105 22.72 -6.45 -4.36
C ALA A 105 22.37 -6.89 -2.93
N VAL A 106 21.08 -7.05 -2.66
CA VAL A 106 20.58 -7.61 -1.40
C VAL A 106 20.06 -9.00 -1.70
N ASP A 107 20.54 -9.98 -0.93
CA ASP A 107 19.99 -11.32 -0.95
C ASP A 107 18.57 -11.28 -0.33
N VAL A 108 17.56 -11.52 -1.18
CA VAL A 108 16.14 -11.39 -0.81
C VAL A 108 15.74 -12.46 0.22
N ASP A 109 16.29 -13.66 0.13
CA ASP A 109 15.97 -14.74 1.07
C ASP A 109 16.51 -14.42 2.46
N SER A 110 17.73 -13.89 2.51
CA SER A 110 18.37 -13.41 3.73
C SER A 110 17.62 -12.21 4.32
N PHE A 111 17.15 -11.28 3.47
CA PHE A 111 16.32 -10.17 3.89
C PHE A 111 15.04 -10.65 4.59
N TYR A 112 14.25 -11.52 3.95
CA TYR A 112 13.03 -12.06 4.56
C TYR A 112 13.31 -12.92 5.79
N LYS A 113 14.42 -13.67 5.80
CA LYS A 113 14.84 -14.44 6.98
C LYS A 113 15.07 -13.53 8.18
N ILE A 114 15.76 -12.41 7.99
CA ILE A 114 16.00 -11.43 9.06
C ILE A 114 14.69 -10.78 9.52
N LEU A 115 13.82 -10.38 8.59
CA LEU A 115 12.51 -9.83 8.93
C LEU A 115 11.70 -10.78 9.83
N ARG A 116 11.73 -12.08 9.55
CA ARG A 116 11.06 -13.10 10.36
C ARG A 116 11.77 -13.35 11.70
N ASP A 117 13.06 -13.67 11.65
CA ASP A 117 13.78 -14.21 12.80
C ASP A 117 14.11 -13.11 13.83
N ASP A 118 14.42 -11.90 13.39
CA ASP A 118 14.84 -10.79 14.28
C ASP A 118 13.67 -9.86 14.66
N PHE A 119 12.60 -9.82 13.87
CA PHE A 119 11.50 -8.88 14.07
C PHE A 119 10.09 -9.49 14.07
N GLY A 120 9.95 -10.78 13.79
CA GLY A 120 8.66 -11.47 13.80
C GLY A 120 7.76 -11.19 12.60
N PHE A 121 8.27 -10.59 11.52
CA PHE A 121 7.50 -10.38 10.28
C PHE A 121 7.59 -11.62 9.39
N GLY A 122 6.65 -12.55 9.60
CA GLY A 122 6.49 -13.77 8.82
C GLY A 122 5.82 -13.52 7.47
N TYR A 123 6.45 -12.74 6.58
CA TYR A 123 5.93 -12.53 5.23
C TYR A 123 5.95 -13.82 4.42
N GLU A 124 4.78 -14.24 3.95
CA GLU A 124 4.57 -15.48 3.21
C GLU A 124 3.65 -15.26 2.01
N GLY A 125 3.63 -16.23 1.09
CA GLY A 125 2.76 -16.22 -0.09
C GLY A 125 2.83 -14.91 -0.89
N PRO A 126 1.70 -14.29 -1.23
CA PRO A 126 1.65 -13.05 -2.00
C PRO A 126 2.31 -11.83 -1.32
N PHE A 127 2.57 -11.89 -0.01
CA PHE A 127 3.27 -10.82 0.73
C PHE A 127 4.79 -10.99 0.73
N ARG A 128 5.30 -12.09 0.16
CA ARG A 128 6.73 -12.35 -0.05
C ARG A 128 7.08 -12.20 -1.54
N ALA A 129 6.72 -11.07 -2.12
CA ALA A 129 6.74 -10.87 -3.58
C ALA A 129 7.98 -10.12 -4.11
N LEU A 130 8.89 -9.66 -3.26
CA LEU A 130 10.17 -9.12 -3.73
C LEU A 130 10.99 -10.23 -4.40
N THR A 131 11.48 -9.99 -5.63
CA THR A 131 12.25 -10.98 -6.40
C THR A 131 13.70 -10.56 -6.63
N ASN A 132 13.97 -9.26 -6.65
CA ASN A 132 15.30 -8.72 -6.70
C ASN A 132 15.34 -7.40 -5.93
N MET A 133 16.48 -7.12 -5.32
CA MET A 133 16.68 -5.91 -4.54
C MET A 133 18.13 -5.45 -4.62
N SER A 134 18.31 -4.14 -4.69
CA SER A 134 19.62 -3.50 -4.63
C SER A 134 19.51 -2.19 -3.86
N ARG A 135 20.53 -1.89 -3.06
CA ARG A 135 20.50 -0.74 -2.14
C ARG A 135 21.80 0.06 -2.11
N LYS A 136 21.69 1.26 -1.56
CA LYS A 136 22.76 2.04 -0.92
C LYS A 136 22.13 2.81 0.24
N THR A 137 22.91 3.48 1.07
CA THR A 137 22.35 4.28 2.18
C THR A 137 21.31 5.29 1.66
N GLY A 138 20.09 5.22 2.22
CA GLY A 138 18.99 6.11 1.87
C GLY A 138 18.31 5.82 0.53
N PHE A 139 18.64 4.71 -0.14
CA PHE A 139 18.02 4.34 -1.41
C PHE A 139 17.98 2.83 -1.60
N ALA A 140 16.81 2.29 -1.93
CA ALA A 140 16.68 0.93 -2.44
C ALA A 140 15.84 0.92 -3.70
N THR A 141 16.09 -0.07 -4.55
CA THR A 141 15.26 -0.41 -5.69
C THR A 141 15.08 -1.91 -5.72
N GLY A 142 13.94 -2.37 -6.21
CA GLY A 142 13.65 -3.78 -6.34
C GLY A 142 12.53 -4.03 -7.30
N THR A 143 12.30 -5.31 -7.55
CA THR A 143 11.20 -5.82 -8.38
C THR A 143 10.22 -6.53 -7.48
N VAL A 144 8.95 -6.13 -7.55
CA VAL A 144 7.84 -6.82 -6.90
C VAL A 144 7.14 -7.67 -7.95
N ARG A 145 6.94 -8.95 -7.67
CA ARG A 145 6.13 -9.83 -8.49
C ARG A 145 4.66 -9.50 -8.25
N CYS A 146 3.96 -9.04 -9.27
CA CYS A 146 2.51 -8.92 -9.22
C CYS A 146 1.90 -10.29 -9.54
N GLU A 147 1.49 -11.01 -8.51
CA GLU A 147 0.75 -12.26 -8.70
C GLU A 147 -0.64 -11.96 -9.26
N ARG A 148 -1.14 -12.87 -10.10
CA ARG A 148 -2.52 -12.79 -10.57
C ARG A 148 -3.43 -13.19 -9.43
N PHE A 149 -4.61 -12.59 -9.39
CA PHE A 149 -5.66 -13.07 -8.51
C PHE A 149 -6.04 -14.49 -8.92
N ASP A 150 -6.20 -15.36 -7.94
CA ASP A 150 -6.75 -16.70 -8.15
C ASP A 150 -8.23 -16.60 -8.53
N ASP A 151 -8.78 -17.65 -9.17
CA ASP A 151 -10.20 -17.67 -9.58
C ASP A 151 -11.18 -17.55 -8.39
N SER A 152 -10.71 -17.85 -7.17
CA SER A 152 -11.47 -17.70 -5.92
C SER A 152 -11.38 -16.30 -5.31
N GLU A 153 -10.50 -15.43 -5.82
CA GLU A 153 -10.26 -14.10 -5.28
C GLU A 153 -11.08 -13.02 -6.01
N THR A 154 -11.39 -11.94 -5.29
CA THR A 154 -11.95 -10.75 -5.93
C THR A 154 -10.83 -10.01 -6.64
N SER A 155 -10.96 -9.83 -7.95
CA SER A 155 -10.02 -9.02 -8.73
C SER A 155 -10.13 -7.55 -8.32
N LEU A 156 -9.02 -7.00 -7.83
CA LEU A 156 -8.88 -5.60 -7.41
C LEU A 156 -7.96 -4.86 -8.38
N LEU A 157 -7.84 -3.53 -8.24
CA LEU A 157 -6.88 -2.70 -8.97
C LEU A 157 -5.44 -3.23 -8.83
N PHE A 158 -5.10 -3.73 -7.63
CA PHE A 158 -3.86 -4.45 -7.38
C PHE A 158 -4.00 -5.36 -6.15
N HIS A 159 -3.22 -6.44 -6.11
CA HIS A 159 -3.16 -7.32 -4.95
C HIS A 159 -2.52 -6.59 -3.76
N PRO A 160 -3.09 -6.63 -2.53
CA PRO A 160 -2.53 -5.92 -1.38
C PRO A 160 -1.07 -6.27 -1.06
N GLY A 161 -0.70 -7.54 -1.23
CA GLY A 161 0.68 -8.03 -1.06
C GLY A 161 1.70 -7.39 -2.01
N MET A 162 1.27 -6.89 -3.18
CA MET A 162 2.13 -6.12 -4.09
C MET A 162 2.52 -4.77 -3.47
N LEU A 163 1.52 -4.03 -2.97
CA LEU A 163 1.75 -2.73 -2.34
C LEU A 163 2.58 -2.89 -1.06
N ASP A 164 2.26 -3.88 -0.23
CA ASP A 164 3.02 -4.17 0.99
C ASP A 164 4.48 -4.54 0.66
N SER A 165 4.71 -5.38 -0.34
CA SER A 165 6.08 -5.72 -0.81
C SER A 165 6.86 -4.49 -1.29
N ALA A 166 6.19 -3.51 -1.91
CA ALA A 166 6.83 -2.25 -2.27
C ALA A 166 7.23 -1.44 -1.02
N LEU A 167 6.38 -1.42 0.02
CA LEU A 167 6.67 -0.78 1.31
C LEU A 167 7.78 -1.49 2.08
N GLN A 168 7.87 -2.82 2.01
CA GLN A 168 8.97 -3.60 2.58
C GLN A 168 10.34 -3.13 2.04
N GLY A 169 10.40 -2.69 0.78
CA GLY A 169 11.60 -2.11 0.17
C GLY A 169 12.13 -0.86 0.89
N LEU A 170 11.28 -0.13 1.61
CA LEU A 170 11.71 1.01 2.45
C LEU A 170 12.62 0.55 3.60
N ASN A 171 12.33 -0.61 4.21
CA ASN A 171 13.18 -1.17 5.27
C ASN A 171 14.59 -1.45 4.76
N ALA A 172 14.71 -1.94 3.51
CA ALA A 172 16.01 -2.18 2.89
C ALA A 172 16.80 -0.89 2.58
N ALA A 173 16.12 0.22 2.26
CA ALA A 173 16.76 1.52 2.08
C ALA A 173 17.30 2.09 3.40
N HIS A 174 16.61 1.79 4.50
CA HIS A 174 16.92 2.27 5.85
C HIS A 174 18.11 1.51 6.46
N SER A 175 18.07 0.18 6.49
CA SER A 175 19.04 -0.65 7.21
C SER A 175 19.40 -1.93 6.43
N ALA A 176 20.64 -2.41 6.56
CA ALA A 176 21.08 -3.64 5.88
C ALA A 176 21.06 -4.85 6.81
N PRO A 177 20.77 -6.04 6.26
CA PRO A 177 21.21 -7.29 6.84
C PRO A 177 22.67 -7.24 7.33
N GLY A 178 22.89 -7.37 8.65
CA GLY A 178 24.23 -7.43 9.24
C GLY A 178 25.01 -6.12 9.34
N ASP A 179 24.39 -4.95 9.12
CA ASP A 179 25.05 -3.65 9.34
C ASP A 179 24.88 -3.11 10.77
N ASP A 180 24.41 -3.94 11.69
CA ASP A 180 23.99 -3.56 13.04
C ASP A 180 23.08 -2.32 13.05
N ARG A 181 22.34 -2.00 11.98
CA ARG A 181 21.38 -0.88 11.93
C ARG A 181 19.92 -1.33 11.83
N LEU A 182 19.67 -2.62 11.70
CA LEU A 182 18.33 -3.19 11.86
C LEU A 182 17.99 -3.17 13.37
N TRP A 183 17.67 -1.99 13.91
CA TRP A 183 17.22 -1.83 15.30
C TRP A 183 15.69 -1.82 15.41
N THR A 184 14.98 -1.46 14.35
CA THR A 184 13.51 -1.41 14.29
C THR A 184 13.00 -1.55 12.85
N ILE A 185 11.88 -2.24 12.67
CA ILE A 185 11.08 -2.15 11.44
C ILE A 185 10.09 -1.01 11.59
N VAL A 186 9.90 -0.25 10.52
CA VAL A 186 8.96 0.87 10.48
C VAL A 186 7.70 0.43 9.75
N ALA A 187 6.57 0.40 10.45
CA ALA A 187 5.27 0.35 9.81
C ALA A 187 4.89 1.78 9.37
N PRO A 188 4.31 1.96 8.17
CA PRO A 188 3.82 3.27 7.75
C PRO A 188 2.73 3.77 8.70
N THR A 189 2.90 4.97 9.23
CA THR A 189 1.89 5.67 10.04
C THR A 189 1.34 6.90 9.34
N PHE A 190 2.06 7.42 8.34
CA PHE A 190 1.65 8.59 7.58
C PHE A 190 2.18 8.55 6.14
N CYS A 191 1.34 8.85 5.15
CA CYS A 191 1.73 9.10 3.77
C CYS A 191 1.14 10.43 3.32
N ARG A 192 1.99 11.30 2.76
CA ARG A 192 1.58 12.63 2.29
C ARG A 192 1.05 12.58 0.86
#